data_AF-A0A2N3BNW8-F1
#
_entry.id   AF-A0A2N3BNW8-F1
#
_cell.length_a   1.000
_cell.length_b   1.000
_cell.length_c   1.000
_cell.angle_alpha   90.00
_cell.angle_beta   90.00
_cell.angle_gamma   90.00
#
_symmetry.space_group_name_H-M   'P 1'
#
loop_
_entity.id
_entity.type
_entity.pdbx_description
1 polymer ?
#
loop_
_entity_poly.entity_id
_entity_poly.type
_entity_poly.pdbx_seq_one_letter_code
_entity_poly.pdbx_strand_id
1 'polypeptide(L)'
;MPILSRRRFIAISAAALVARPALARPVRRWTGTALGARASLTLSHPEADRLVASVLAEIARLEQVFSLYRADSALSRLNRDAAIDGPPFELVECLSIAGAVHAATGGAFDPTVQPLWAAYAEAHAAGTAPAATAIAAARRLVGWAGVDVAPARIALARPGMAITLNGIAQGYIADRVARMLQAEGLAEILIDTGELRALGGMPGGGDWPVQRAAGGPIALRDRALASSAPLGTTSSPLPSDAIRQHRAPVIACPLIARRTA
;
A
#
# COMPACT_ATOMS: atom_id res chain seq x y z
N MET A 1 -13.95 9.68 65.54
CA MET A 1 -12.97 10.14 64.54
C MET A 1 -11.78 9.18 64.57
N PRO A 2 -11.46 8.45 63.49
CA PRO A 2 -10.39 7.46 63.55
C PRO A 2 -9.02 8.15 63.54
N ILE A 3 -8.18 7.81 64.52
CA ILE A 3 -6.86 8.38 64.73
C ILE A 3 -5.90 7.76 63.70
N LEU A 4 -5.40 8.57 62.78
CA LEU A 4 -4.42 8.17 61.76
C LEU A 4 -3.06 7.91 62.44
N SER A 5 -2.57 6.66 62.40
CA SER A 5 -1.26 6.32 62.94
C SER A 5 -0.13 6.64 61.95
N ARG A 6 1.05 7.04 62.45
CA ARG A 6 2.24 7.39 61.65
C ARG A 6 2.61 6.34 60.59
N ARG A 7 2.32 5.06 60.84
CA ARG A 7 2.54 3.95 59.89
C ARG A 7 1.58 3.96 58.70
N ARG A 8 0.33 4.36 58.90
CA ARG A 8 -0.66 4.50 57.81
C ARG A 8 -0.40 5.75 56.95
N PHE A 9 0.11 6.82 57.55
CA PHE A 9 0.52 8.02 56.82
C PHE A 9 1.67 7.73 55.84
N ILE A 10 2.72 7.03 56.29
CA ILE A 10 3.88 6.67 55.44
C ILE A 10 3.48 5.73 54.28
N ALA A 11 2.58 4.78 54.51
CA ALA A 11 2.11 3.87 53.47
C ALA A 11 1.30 4.59 52.36
N ILE A 12 0.53 5.62 52.73
CA ILE A 12 -0.25 6.42 51.77
C ILE A 12 0.66 7.36 50.98
N SER A 13 1.69 7.94 51.62
CA SER A 13 2.68 8.79 50.95
C SER A 13 3.59 8.03 49.97
N ALA A 14 3.92 6.76 50.27
CA ALA A 14 4.72 5.92 49.37
C ALA A 14 3.95 5.47 48.12
N ALA A 15 2.63 5.23 48.22
CA ALA A 15 1.79 4.91 47.07
C ALA A 15 1.58 6.11 46.11
N ALA A 16 1.63 7.33 46.63
CA ALA A 16 1.49 8.55 45.82
C ALA A 16 2.75 8.90 45.00
N LEU A 17 3.94 8.38 45.37
CA LEU A 17 5.18 8.60 44.62
C LEU A 17 5.43 7.61 43.47
N VAL A 18 4.68 6.50 43.43
CA VAL A 18 4.84 5.45 42.38
C VAL A 18 3.77 5.57 41.29
N ALA A 19 2.68 6.30 41.56
CA ALA A 19 1.75 6.72 40.51
C ALA A 19 2.33 7.91 39.75
N ARG A 20 3.42 7.68 39.00
CA ARG A 20 3.66 8.49 37.81
C ARG A 20 2.37 8.38 37.00
N PRO A 21 1.66 9.49 36.70
CA PRO A 21 0.69 9.39 35.63
C PRO A 21 1.50 8.84 34.46
N ALA A 22 1.08 7.70 33.89
CA ALA A 22 1.51 7.37 32.56
C ALA A 22 1.08 8.58 31.74
N LEU A 23 2.01 9.51 31.51
CA LEU A 23 1.78 10.69 30.69
C LEU A 23 1.31 10.09 29.37
N ALA A 24 -0.01 10.19 29.13
CA ALA A 24 -0.60 9.73 27.89
C ALA A 24 0.21 10.42 26.80
N ARG A 25 1.04 9.64 26.10
CA ARG A 25 1.92 10.18 25.08
C ARG A 25 1.01 10.92 24.09
N PRO A 26 1.31 12.17 23.74
CA PRO A 26 0.43 12.95 22.89
C PRO A 26 0.25 12.21 21.56
N VAL A 27 -0.99 11.85 21.25
CA VAL A 27 -1.34 11.20 20.00
C VAL A 27 -1.39 12.29 18.93
N ARG A 28 -0.47 12.23 17.98
CA ARG A 28 -0.45 13.10 16.81
C ARG A 28 -1.14 12.41 15.65
N ARG A 29 -2.09 13.10 15.04
CA ARG A 29 -2.67 12.71 13.75
C ARG A 29 -2.21 13.67 12.66
N TRP A 30 -1.70 13.11 11.59
CA TRP A 30 -1.46 13.80 10.32
C TRP A 30 -2.48 13.30 9.29
N THR A 31 -2.95 14.21 8.45
CA THR A 31 -3.83 13.92 7.32
C THR A 31 -3.39 14.75 6.12
N GLY A 32 -3.33 14.14 4.94
CA GLY A 32 -2.96 14.83 3.71
C GLY A 32 -3.17 13.96 2.49
N THR A 33 -2.44 14.26 1.42
CA THR A 33 -2.43 13.46 0.19
C THR A 33 -1.05 12.83 0.04
N ALA A 34 -1.01 11.52 -0.22
CA ALA A 34 0.20 10.76 -0.50
C ALA A 34 -0.14 9.69 -1.55
N LEU A 35 0.76 9.42 -2.51
CA LEU A 35 0.54 8.42 -3.55
C LEU A 35 -0.75 8.65 -4.36
N GLY A 36 -1.15 9.91 -4.54
CA GLY A 36 -2.39 10.29 -5.24
C GLY A 36 -3.70 9.98 -4.49
N ALA A 37 -3.63 9.53 -3.23
CA ALA A 37 -4.79 9.23 -2.40
C ALA A 37 -4.77 10.03 -1.09
N ARG A 38 -5.94 10.15 -0.45
CA ARG A 38 -6.03 10.71 0.91
C ARG A 38 -5.33 9.74 1.85
N ALA A 39 -4.41 10.27 2.67
CA ALA A 39 -3.66 9.49 3.62
C ALA A 39 -3.78 10.03 5.04
N SER A 40 -3.67 9.14 6.02
CA SER A 40 -3.55 9.54 7.42
C SER A 40 -2.54 8.70 8.18
N LEU A 41 -1.87 9.35 9.13
CA LEU A 41 -0.88 8.74 10.01
C LEU A 41 -1.19 9.14 11.45
N THR A 42 -1.32 8.17 12.34
CA THR A 42 -1.55 8.40 13.76
C THR A 42 -0.41 7.80 14.57
N LEU A 43 0.28 8.63 15.37
CA LEU A 43 1.49 8.26 16.11
C LEU A 43 1.39 8.73 17.56
N SER A 44 1.98 7.97 18.48
CA SER A 44 2.12 8.31 19.89
C SER A 44 3.61 8.41 20.26
N HIS A 45 4.23 9.57 19.99
CA HIS A 45 5.69 9.76 20.16
C HIS A 45 6.06 11.21 20.47
N PRO A 46 7.04 11.48 21.37
CA PRO A 46 7.51 12.84 21.66
C PRO A 46 8.00 13.62 20.42
N GLU A 47 8.56 12.90 19.44
CA GLU A 47 9.09 13.47 18.20
C GLU A 47 8.16 13.23 16.99
N ALA A 48 6.84 13.16 17.21
CA ALA A 48 5.88 12.82 16.16
C ALA A 48 6.01 13.71 14.92
N ASP A 49 6.26 15.01 15.06
CA ASP A 49 6.38 15.91 13.91
C ASP A 49 7.64 15.61 13.06
N ARG A 50 8.79 15.28 13.68
CA ARG A 50 10.00 14.85 12.96
C ARG A 50 9.75 13.53 12.21
N LEU A 51 9.06 12.59 12.85
CA LEU A 51 8.73 11.30 12.26
C LEU A 51 7.77 11.45 11.08
N VAL A 52 6.72 12.27 11.21
CA VAL A 52 5.82 12.61 10.10
C VAL A 52 6.60 13.19 8.93
N ALA A 53 7.50 14.16 9.17
CA ALA A 53 8.33 14.73 8.11
C ALA A 53 9.21 13.67 7.43
N SER A 54 9.79 12.75 8.20
CA SER A 54 10.61 11.65 7.68
C SER A 54 9.79 10.67 6.83
N VAL A 55 8.56 10.35 7.25
CA VAL A 55 7.61 9.53 6.49
C VAL A 55 7.26 10.18 5.16
N LEU A 56 6.95 11.48 5.16
CA LEU A 56 6.60 12.20 3.93
C LEU A 56 7.79 12.27 2.97
N ALA A 57 9.01 12.46 3.49
CA ALA A 57 10.22 12.44 2.68
C ALA A 57 10.47 11.05 2.05
N GLU A 58 10.26 9.96 2.80
CA GLU A 58 10.40 8.60 2.27
C GLU A 58 9.33 8.29 1.21
N ILE A 59 8.08 8.72 1.42
CA ILE A 59 7.02 8.58 0.41
C ILE A 59 7.40 9.34 -0.87
N ALA A 60 7.85 10.59 -0.76
CA ALA A 60 8.28 11.38 -1.91
C ALA A 60 9.46 10.74 -2.67
N ARG A 61 10.39 10.10 -1.94
CA ARG A 61 11.49 9.32 -2.56
C ARG A 61 10.96 8.10 -3.29
N LEU A 62 10.04 7.35 -2.69
CA LEU A 62 9.44 6.15 -3.30
C LEU A 62 8.55 6.51 -4.50
N GLU A 63 7.96 7.71 -4.55
CA GLU A 63 7.30 8.22 -5.75
C GLU A 63 8.27 8.39 -6.95
N GLN A 64 9.55 8.69 -6.71
CA GLN A 64 10.59 8.67 -7.74
C GLN A 64 10.93 7.26 -8.23
N VAL A 65 10.51 6.23 -7.52
CA VAL A 65 10.71 4.83 -7.93
C VAL A 65 9.48 4.32 -8.69
N PHE A 66 8.29 4.50 -8.11
CA PHE A 66 7.09 3.77 -8.52
C PHE A 66 6.08 4.56 -9.35
N SER A 67 6.22 5.88 -9.47
CA SER A 67 5.19 6.69 -10.16
C SER A 67 5.17 6.43 -11.67
N LEU A 68 3.99 6.16 -12.24
CA LEU A 68 3.77 6.11 -13.68
C LEU A 68 3.59 7.47 -14.35
N TYR A 69 3.39 8.52 -13.53
CA TYR A 69 3.08 9.87 -14.01
C TYR A 69 4.31 10.78 -14.03
N ARG A 70 5.35 10.42 -13.27
CA ARG A 70 6.63 11.11 -13.24
C ARG A 70 7.55 10.55 -14.31
N ALA A 71 7.90 11.35 -15.32
CA ALA A 71 8.72 10.91 -16.45
C ALA A 71 10.16 10.50 -16.04
N ASP A 72 10.64 11.05 -14.92
CA ASP A 72 11.94 10.80 -14.32
C ASP A 72 11.96 9.58 -13.38
N SER A 73 10.80 8.97 -13.09
CA SER A 73 10.75 7.83 -12.16
C SER A 73 11.42 6.58 -12.73
N ALA A 74 11.92 5.70 -11.86
CA ALA A 74 12.52 4.44 -12.28
C ALA A 74 11.55 3.56 -13.09
N LEU A 75 10.29 3.45 -12.66
CA LEU A 75 9.26 2.69 -13.37
C LEU A 75 8.93 3.29 -14.74
N SER A 76 8.80 4.62 -14.85
CA SER A 76 8.54 5.29 -16.13
C SER A 76 9.70 5.13 -17.10
N ARG A 77 10.95 5.23 -16.61
CA ARG A 77 12.15 4.95 -17.39
C ARG A 77 12.18 3.51 -17.92
N LEU A 78 11.92 2.54 -17.05
CA LEU A 78 11.82 1.13 -17.43
C LEU A 78 10.76 0.92 -18.52
N ASN A 79 9.58 1.50 -18.38
CA ASN A 79 8.49 1.36 -19.35
C ASN A 79 8.79 2.03 -20.69
N ARG A 80 9.48 3.17 -20.68
CA ARG A 80 9.85 3.89 -21.91
C ARG A 80 10.99 3.20 -22.65
N ASP A 81 12.03 2.80 -21.93
CA ASP A 81 13.29 2.33 -22.50
C ASP A 81 13.33 0.79 -22.64
N ALA A 82 12.30 0.10 -22.13
CA ALA A 82 12.19 -1.36 -22.00
C ALA A 82 13.31 -2.02 -21.20
N ALA A 83 14.22 -1.25 -20.60
CA ALA A 83 15.24 -1.72 -19.68
C ALA A 83 15.72 -0.60 -18.77
N ILE A 84 16.25 -0.98 -17.62
CA ILE A 84 16.97 -0.08 -16.70
C ILE A 84 18.14 -0.84 -16.08
N ASP A 85 19.33 -0.25 -16.19
CA ASP A 85 20.54 -0.73 -15.51
C ASP A 85 20.65 -0.04 -14.14
N GLY A 86 21.13 -0.78 -13.14
CA GLY A 86 21.22 -0.31 -11.75
C GLY A 86 19.89 0.19 -11.18
N PRO A 87 18.79 -0.59 -11.25
CA PRO A 87 17.51 -0.17 -10.71
C PRO A 87 17.58 0.08 -9.19
N PRO A 88 16.74 0.97 -8.65
CA PRO A 88 16.56 1.08 -7.21
C PRO A 88 16.18 -0.27 -6.60
N PHE A 89 16.75 -0.58 -5.44
CA PHE A 89 16.49 -1.84 -4.73
C PHE A 89 14.98 -2.09 -4.53
N GLU A 90 14.22 -1.04 -4.21
CA GLU A 90 12.78 -1.14 -3.95
C GLU A 90 11.99 -1.55 -5.20
N LEU A 91 12.44 -1.17 -6.40
CA LEU A 91 11.81 -1.60 -7.64
C LEU A 91 12.04 -3.10 -7.85
N VAL A 92 13.27 -3.58 -7.63
CA VAL A 92 13.62 -5.00 -7.72
C VAL A 92 12.84 -5.84 -6.70
N GLU A 93 12.80 -5.39 -5.45
CA GLU A 93 12.07 -6.06 -4.37
C GLU A 93 10.56 -6.12 -4.68
N CYS A 94 9.96 -5.00 -5.08
CA CYS A 94 8.54 -4.94 -5.41
C CYS A 94 8.17 -5.83 -6.61
N LEU A 95 8.97 -5.81 -7.67
CA LEU A 95 8.75 -6.68 -8.85
C LEU A 95 8.93 -8.16 -8.53
N SER A 96 9.86 -8.50 -7.64
CA SER A 96 10.04 -9.88 -7.17
C SER A 96 8.79 -10.38 -6.43
N ILE A 97 8.20 -9.53 -5.56
CA ILE A 97 6.93 -9.83 -4.89
C ILE A 97 5.81 -9.94 -5.92
N ALA A 98 5.74 -9.01 -6.88
CA ALA A 98 4.73 -9.02 -7.93
C ALA A 98 4.78 -10.30 -8.77
N GLY A 99 5.98 -10.80 -9.11
CA GLY A 99 6.16 -12.08 -9.80
C GLY A 99 5.71 -13.28 -8.97
N ALA A 100 5.97 -13.28 -7.66
CA ALA A 100 5.47 -14.32 -6.77
C ALA A 100 3.93 -14.32 -6.69
N VAL A 101 3.29 -13.14 -6.66
CA VAL A 101 1.83 -13.01 -6.67
C VAL A 101 1.24 -13.41 -8.03
N HIS A 102 1.88 -13.04 -9.14
CA HIS A 102 1.48 -13.48 -10.48
C HIS A 102 1.45 -15.01 -10.58
N ALA A 103 2.52 -15.68 -10.13
CA ALA A 103 2.60 -17.13 -10.11
C ALA A 103 1.53 -17.75 -9.19
N ALA A 104 1.38 -17.24 -7.96
CA ALA A 104 0.42 -17.76 -7.00
C ALA A 104 -1.05 -17.60 -7.43
N THR A 105 -1.34 -16.63 -8.30
CA THR A 105 -2.69 -16.38 -8.84
C THR A 105 -2.94 -17.02 -10.20
N GLY A 106 -1.98 -17.80 -10.73
CA GLY A 106 -2.09 -18.38 -12.07
C GLY A 106 -2.19 -17.33 -13.18
N GLY A 107 -1.57 -16.17 -12.98
CA GLY A 107 -1.57 -15.04 -13.92
C GLY A 107 -2.77 -14.12 -13.84
N ALA A 108 -3.70 -14.33 -12.88
CA ALA A 108 -4.84 -13.44 -12.71
C ALA A 108 -4.43 -12.02 -12.31
N PHE A 109 -3.37 -11.90 -11.49
CA PHE A 109 -2.65 -10.66 -11.25
C PHE A 109 -1.46 -10.58 -12.22
N ASP A 110 -1.49 -9.66 -13.18
CA ASP A 110 -0.37 -9.43 -14.11
C ASP A 110 0.02 -7.95 -14.14
N PRO A 111 1.19 -7.56 -13.61
CA PRO A 111 1.67 -6.19 -13.67
C PRO A 111 1.92 -5.66 -15.09
N THR A 112 2.05 -6.53 -16.10
CA THR A 112 2.34 -6.13 -17.49
C THR A 112 1.12 -5.63 -18.27
N VAL A 113 -0.04 -5.49 -17.61
CA VAL A 113 -1.29 -4.97 -18.22
C VAL A 113 -1.28 -3.48 -18.52
N GLN A 114 -0.18 -2.77 -18.24
CA GLN A 114 -0.08 -1.32 -18.44
C GLN A 114 -0.37 -0.86 -19.89
N PRO A 115 0.04 -1.57 -20.97
CA PRO A 115 -0.33 -1.18 -22.33
C PRO A 115 -1.85 -1.19 -22.57
N LEU A 116 -2.59 -2.07 -21.89
CA LEU A 116 -4.05 -2.06 -21.95
C LEU A 116 -4.60 -0.81 -21.26
N TRP A 117 -4.12 -0.51 -20.05
CA TRP A 117 -4.52 0.71 -19.34
C TRP A 117 -4.25 1.98 -20.15
N ALA A 118 -3.09 2.06 -20.81
CA ALA A 118 -2.76 3.18 -21.68
C ALA A 118 -3.75 3.33 -22.84
N ALA A 119 -4.09 2.24 -23.53
CA ALA A 119 -5.05 2.27 -24.64
C ALA A 119 -6.46 2.73 -24.18
N TYR A 120 -6.91 2.29 -23.01
CA TYR A 120 -8.18 2.75 -22.44
C TYR A 120 -8.12 4.23 -22.00
N ALA A 121 -7.02 4.66 -21.39
CA ALA A 121 -6.83 6.04 -20.97
C ALA A 121 -6.80 7.01 -22.16
N GLU A 122 -6.13 6.65 -23.24
CA GLU A 122 -6.08 7.42 -24.48
C GLU A 122 -7.48 7.56 -25.12
N ALA A 123 -8.21 6.44 -25.24
CA ALA A 123 -9.57 6.48 -25.76
C ALA A 123 -10.51 7.32 -24.90
N HIS A 124 -10.41 7.18 -23.58
CA HIS A 124 -11.20 7.99 -22.64
C HIS A 124 -10.88 9.48 -22.75
N ALA A 125 -9.60 9.85 -22.87
CA ALA A 125 -9.19 11.25 -23.09
C ALA A 125 -9.73 11.81 -24.42
N ALA A 126 -9.89 10.96 -25.44
CA ALA A 126 -10.54 11.31 -26.70
C ALA A 126 -12.08 11.27 -26.65
N GLY A 127 -12.69 10.92 -25.50
CA GLY A 127 -14.15 10.80 -25.36
C GLY A 127 -14.74 9.61 -26.12
N THR A 128 -13.93 8.59 -26.42
CA THR A 128 -14.32 7.42 -27.22
C THR A 128 -14.06 6.11 -26.50
N ALA A 129 -14.55 5.01 -27.07
CA ALA A 129 -14.15 3.66 -26.65
C ALA A 129 -12.88 3.24 -27.42
N PRO A 130 -11.98 2.47 -26.80
CA PRO A 130 -10.76 2.03 -27.48
C PRO A 130 -11.09 1.13 -28.67
N ALA A 131 -10.45 1.41 -29.80
CA ALA A 131 -10.60 0.60 -31.00
C ALA A 131 -10.15 -0.85 -30.74
N ALA A 132 -10.86 -1.83 -31.31
CA ALA A 132 -10.55 -3.24 -31.15
C ALA A 132 -9.10 -3.59 -31.57
N THR A 133 -8.59 -2.90 -32.59
CA THR A 133 -7.21 -3.02 -33.07
C THR A 133 -6.19 -2.55 -32.04
N ALA A 134 -6.46 -1.45 -31.32
CA ALA A 134 -5.61 -0.94 -30.25
C ALA A 134 -5.57 -1.90 -29.05
N ILE A 135 -6.73 -2.44 -28.65
CA ILE A 135 -6.81 -3.48 -27.61
C ILE A 135 -6.02 -4.72 -28.01
N ALA A 136 -6.20 -5.21 -29.25
CA ALA A 136 -5.48 -6.38 -29.74
C ALA A 136 -3.96 -6.15 -29.79
N ALA A 137 -3.51 -4.94 -30.13
CA ALA A 137 -2.09 -4.58 -30.09
C ALA A 137 -1.55 -4.56 -28.66
N ALA A 138 -2.26 -3.92 -27.74
CA ALA A 138 -1.89 -3.88 -26.32
C ALA A 138 -1.83 -5.28 -25.70
N ARG A 139 -2.78 -6.18 -26.02
CA ARG A 139 -2.77 -7.57 -25.52
C ARG A 139 -1.52 -8.36 -25.90
N ARG A 140 -0.92 -8.11 -27.06
CA ARG A 140 0.34 -8.78 -27.47
C ARG A 140 1.56 -8.33 -26.67
N LEU A 141 1.44 -7.21 -25.94
CA LEU A 141 2.48 -6.66 -25.08
C LEU A 141 2.33 -7.11 -23.62
N VAL A 142 1.23 -7.80 -23.27
CA VAL A 142 1.01 -8.35 -21.94
C VAL A 142 1.63 -9.75 -21.85
N GLY A 143 2.30 -10.04 -20.73
CA GLY A 143 2.79 -11.35 -20.35
C GLY A 143 4.04 -11.28 -19.49
N TRP A 144 3.92 -11.73 -18.23
CA TRP A 144 5.01 -11.74 -17.24
C TRP A 144 6.27 -12.50 -17.67
N ALA A 145 6.15 -13.52 -18.54
CA ALA A 145 7.30 -14.25 -19.08
C ALA A 145 8.29 -13.37 -19.88
N GLY A 146 7.85 -12.18 -20.31
CA GLY A 146 8.72 -11.19 -20.96
C GLY A 146 9.37 -10.21 -19.99
N VAL A 147 9.30 -10.43 -18.67
CA VAL A 147 9.91 -9.56 -17.67
C VAL A 147 11.08 -10.28 -17.01
N ASP A 148 12.28 -9.73 -17.17
CA ASP A 148 13.48 -10.19 -16.47
C ASP A 148 13.81 -9.22 -15.34
N VAL A 149 13.94 -9.75 -14.12
CA VAL A 149 14.16 -8.96 -12.89
C VAL A 149 15.42 -9.46 -12.21
N ALA A 150 16.49 -8.67 -12.32
CA ALA A 150 17.74 -8.91 -11.60
C ALA A 150 18.20 -7.64 -10.86
N PRO A 151 19.01 -7.77 -9.79
CA PRO A 151 19.52 -6.61 -9.04
C PRO A 151 20.31 -5.62 -9.90
N ALA A 152 21.03 -6.11 -10.91
CA ALA A 152 21.86 -5.27 -11.78
C ALA A 152 21.07 -4.65 -12.95
N ARG A 153 19.98 -5.28 -13.38
CA ARG A 153 19.22 -4.89 -14.57
C ARG A 153 17.81 -5.45 -14.53
N ILE A 154 16.84 -4.64 -14.93
CA ILE A 154 15.49 -5.10 -15.25
C ILE A 154 15.28 -4.87 -16.74
N ALA A 155 14.70 -5.84 -17.45
CA ALA A 155 14.46 -5.76 -18.89
C ALA A 155 13.09 -6.34 -19.28
N LEU A 156 12.49 -5.74 -20.30
CA LEU A 156 11.25 -6.17 -20.94
C LEU A 156 11.60 -6.73 -22.32
N ALA A 157 11.07 -7.91 -22.63
CA ALA A 157 11.46 -8.68 -23.82
C ALA A 157 11.05 -8.03 -25.14
N ARG A 158 10.07 -7.13 -25.14
CA ARG A 158 9.56 -6.47 -26.35
C ARG A 158 9.43 -4.96 -26.13
N PRO A 159 9.85 -4.12 -27.09
CA PRO A 159 9.52 -2.70 -27.08
C PRO A 159 8.01 -2.49 -26.97
N GLY A 160 7.60 -1.53 -26.14
CA GLY A 160 6.18 -1.23 -25.86
C GLY A 160 5.56 -2.08 -24.76
N MET A 161 6.23 -3.14 -24.27
CA MET A 161 5.84 -3.70 -22.97
C MET A 161 5.96 -2.63 -21.90
N ALA A 162 5.05 -2.66 -20.94
CA ALA A 162 5.06 -1.74 -19.81
C ALA A 162 4.49 -2.44 -18.58
N ILE A 163 4.98 -2.03 -17.42
CA ILE A 163 4.59 -2.53 -16.11
C ILE A 163 3.80 -1.46 -15.36
N THR A 164 2.76 -1.88 -14.65
CA THR A 164 2.06 -1.10 -13.63
C THR A 164 2.19 -1.77 -12.28
N LEU A 165 2.45 -0.95 -11.26
CA LEU A 165 2.50 -1.39 -9.88
C LEU A 165 1.35 -0.81 -9.05
N ASN A 166 0.33 -0.22 -9.68
CA ASN A 166 -0.79 0.40 -8.97
C ASN A 166 -1.54 -0.58 -8.05
N GLY A 167 -1.51 -1.88 -8.34
CA GLY A 167 -2.12 -2.92 -7.51
C GLY A 167 -1.24 -3.49 -6.39
N ILE A 168 -0.03 -2.97 -6.17
CA ILE A 168 0.91 -3.49 -5.15
C ILE A 168 1.80 -2.42 -4.50
N ALA A 169 2.10 -1.32 -5.20
CA ALA A 169 3.03 -0.29 -4.75
C ALA A 169 2.54 0.42 -3.48
N GLN A 170 1.24 0.69 -3.34
CA GLN A 170 0.71 1.36 -2.15
C GLN A 170 0.95 0.53 -0.89
N GLY A 171 0.57 -0.75 -0.89
CA GLY A 171 0.86 -1.68 0.19
C GLY A 171 2.36 -1.85 0.47
N TYR A 172 3.19 -1.91 -0.58
CA TYR A 172 4.65 -1.96 -0.43
C TYR A 172 5.21 -0.72 0.29
N ILE A 173 4.75 0.48 -0.09
CA ILE A 173 5.18 1.74 0.53
C ILE A 173 4.68 1.82 1.98
N ALA A 174 3.43 1.42 2.24
CA ALA A 174 2.88 1.35 3.59
C ALA A 174 3.70 0.41 4.48
N ASP A 175 4.07 -0.78 3.98
CA ASP A 175 4.92 -1.74 4.70
C ASP A 175 6.34 -1.18 4.95
N ARG A 176 6.88 -0.38 4.04
CA ARG A 176 8.20 0.26 4.23
C ARG A 176 8.17 1.40 5.25
N VAL A 177 7.16 2.26 5.18
CA VAL A 177 6.92 3.30 6.19
C VAL A 177 6.70 2.69 7.57
N ALA A 178 5.93 1.60 7.63
CA ALA A 178 5.71 0.83 8.84
C ALA A 178 7.04 0.33 9.45
N ARG A 179 7.89 -0.34 8.65
CA ARG A 179 9.22 -0.80 9.10
C ARG A 179 10.11 0.35 9.58
N MET A 180 10.09 1.50 8.90
CA MET A 180 10.85 2.68 9.29
C MET A 180 10.43 3.19 10.68
N LEU A 181 9.11 3.30 10.92
CA LEU A 181 8.59 3.75 12.21
C LEU A 181 8.81 2.73 13.33
N GLN A 182 8.80 1.42 13.03
CA GLN A 182 9.17 0.38 13.99
C GLN A 182 10.62 0.51 14.45
N ALA A 183 11.54 0.83 13.53
CA ALA A 183 12.95 1.04 13.86
C ALA A 183 13.15 2.24 14.81
N GLU A 184 12.23 3.21 14.79
CA GLU A 184 12.19 4.35 15.73
C GLU A 184 11.48 4.00 17.07
N GLY A 185 11.10 2.74 17.28
CA GLY A 185 10.50 2.24 18.51
C GLY A 185 8.99 2.48 18.62
N LEU A 186 8.31 2.79 17.52
CA LEU A 186 6.85 2.96 17.50
C LEU A 186 6.17 1.61 17.26
N ALA A 187 5.22 1.28 18.13
CA ALA A 187 4.45 0.05 18.07
C ALA A 187 2.94 0.28 17.91
N GLU A 188 2.49 1.53 17.81
CA GLU A 188 1.06 1.89 17.77
C GLU A 188 0.82 2.82 16.57
N ILE A 189 0.69 2.25 15.37
CA ILE A 189 0.61 3.00 14.12
C ILE A 189 -0.54 2.48 13.27
N LEU A 190 -1.34 3.41 12.74
CA LEU A 190 -2.25 3.13 11.65
C LEU A 190 -1.89 4.00 10.45
N ILE A 191 -1.61 3.35 9.32
CA ILE A 191 -1.40 3.97 8.02
C ILE A 191 -2.64 3.67 7.18
N ASP A 192 -3.23 4.72 6.61
CA ASP A 192 -4.31 4.61 5.64
C ASP A 192 -3.88 5.33 4.37
N THR A 193 -3.81 4.61 3.25
CA THR A 193 -3.60 5.17 1.90
C THR A 193 -4.68 4.69 0.92
N GLY A 194 -5.85 4.28 1.43
CA GLY A 194 -6.84 3.44 0.72
C GLY A 194 -6.62 1.93 0.93
N GLU A 195 -5.40 1.55 1.31
CA GLU A 195 -5.06 0.28 1.95
C GLU A 195 -4.60 0.59 3.39
N LEU A 196 -4.97 -0.27 4.33
CA LEU A 196 -4.74 -0.06 5.75
C LEU A 196 -3.60 -0.93 6.25
N ARG A 197 -2.63 -0.35 6.96
CA ARG A 197 -1.59 -1.09 7.67
C ARG A 197 -1.60 -0.69 9.15
N ALA A 198 -1.82 -1.66 10.02
CA ALA A 198 -1.73 -1.49 11.46
C ALA A 198 -0.46 -2.14 11.99
N LEU A 199 0.28 -1.40 12.81
CA LEU A 199 1.37 -1.91 13.65
C LEU A 199 0.95 -1.75 15.12
N GLY A 200 1.01 -2.86 15.84
CA GLY A 200 0.48 -3.07 17.18
C GLY A 200 -0.94 -2.53 17.40
N GLY A 201 -1.21 -2.08 18.63
CA GLY A 201 -2.54 -1.67 19.07
C GLY A 201 -2.77 -0.16 18.96
N MET A 202 -3.97 0.27 19.36
CA MET A 202 -4.26 1.70 19.52
C MET A 202 -3.51 2.29 20.73
N PRO A 203 -3.13 3.58 20.67
CA PRO A 203 -2.70 4.31 21.85
C PRO A 203 -3.75 4.23 22.96
N GLY A 204 -3.38 3.66 24.11
CA GLY A 204 -4.30 3.40 25.23
C GLY A 204 -4.83 1.96 25.32
N GLY A 205 -4.40 1.08 24.42
CA GLY A 205 -4.73 -0.35 24.44
C GLY A 205 -5.88 -0.73 23.51
N GLY A 206 -5.94 -2.02 23.16
CA GLY A 206 -6.91 -2.56 22.21
C GLY A 206 -6.40 -2.56 20.75
N ASP A 207 -7.18 -3.15 19.86
CA ASP A 207 -6.87 -3.26 18.43
C ASP A 207 -7.47 -2.11 17.66
N TRP A 208 -6.91 -1.76 16.50
CA TRP A 208 -7.45 -0.69 15.66
C TRP A 208 -8.81 -1.12 15.08
N PRO A 209 -9.92 -0.43 15.42
CA PRO A 209 -11.22 -0.72 14.84
C PRO A 209 -11.27 -0.15 13.43
N VAL A 210 -11.28 -1.04 12.44
CA VAL A 210 -11.40 -0.67 11.03
C VAL A 210 -12.75 -1.10 10.50
N GLN A 211 -13.46 -0.19 9.84
CA GLN A 211 -14.70 -0.50 9.16
C GLN A 211 -14.41 -1.00 7.74
N ARG A 212 -14.95 -2.16 7.36
CA ARG A 212 -14.90 -2.66 5.98
C ARG A 212 -16.07 -2.11 5.18
N ALA A 213 -15.83 -1.73 3.92
CA ALA A 213 -16.90 -1.21 3.05
C ALA A 213 -18.02 -2.25 2.79
N ALA A 214 -17.68 -3.53 2.68
CA ALA A 214 -18.63 -4.63 2.41
C ALA A 214 -18.92 -5.51 3.64
N GLY A 215 -18.64 -5.04 4.87
CA GLY A 215 -18.84 -5.86 6.06
C GLY A 215 -18.79 -5.12 7.39
N GLY A 216 -18.93 -5.87 8.48
CA GLY A 216 -18.79 -5.37 9.85
C GLY A 216 -17.33 -5.01 10.22
N PRO A 217 -17.14 -4.42 11.41
CA PRO A 217 -15.83 -3.98 11.89
C PRO A 217 -14.83 -5.13 11.95
N ILE A 218 -13.56 -4.84 11.69
CA ILE A 218 -12.44 -5.75 11.88
C ILE A 218 -11.40 -5.08 12.78
N ALA A 219 -10.92 -5.82 13.76
CA ALA A 219 -9.81 -5.43 14.61
C ALA A 219 -8.49 -5.70 13.88
N LEU A 220 -7.67 -4.67 13.67
CA LEU A 220 -6.33 -4.81 13.12
C LEU A 220 -5.27 -4.60 14.21
N ARG A 221 -4.37 -5.56 14.32
CA ARG A 221 -3.12 -5.51 15.09
C ARG A 221 -2.07 -6.27 14.30
N ASP A 222 -0.94 -5.63 13.99
CA ASP A 222 0.17 -6.23 13.24
C ASP A 222 -0.25 -6.87 11.90
N ARG A 223 -1.19 -6.23 11.20
CA ARG A 223 -1.79 -6.73 9.95
C ARG A 223 -2.07 -5.60 8.97
N ALA A 224 -2.10 -5.97 7.69
CA ALA A 224 -2.57 -5.13 6.60
C ALA A 224 -3.96 -5.57 6.11
N LEU A 225 -4.74 -4.61 5.60
CA LEU A 225 -6.02 -4.82 4.94
C LEU A 225 -6.06 -3.99 3.65
N ALA A 226 -6.10 -4.65 2.51
CA ALA A 226 -6.39 -4.06 1.22
C ALA A 226 -7.75 -4.56 0.72
N SER A 227 -8.53 -3.67 0.11
CA SER A 227 -9.84 -4.01 -0.47
C SER A 227 -9.87 -3.58 -1.93
N SER A 228 -10.11 -4.54 -2.82
CA SER A 228 -10.43 -4.30 -4.23
C SER A 228 -11.94 -4.38 -4.46
N ALA A 229 -12.44 -3.75 -5.53
CA ALA A 229 -13.85 -3.91 -5.93
C ALA A 229 -14.10 -5.40 -6.30
N PRO A 230 -15.26 -5.99 -5.96
CA PRO A 230 -15.54 -7.42 -6.15
C PRO A 230 -15.46 -7.90 -7.60
N LEU A 231 -15.49 -6.99 -8.57
CA LEU A 231 -15.36 -7.28 -10.01
C LEU A 231 -13.99 -6.86 -10.60
N GLY A 232 -13.10 -6.26 -9.81
CA GLY A 232 -11.98 -5.48 -10.34
C GLY A 232 -12.46 -4.30 -11.20
N THR A 233 -11.56 -3.65 -11.93
CA THR A 233 -11.98 -2.68 -12.95
C THR A 233 -12.37 -3.44 -14.21
N THR A 234 -13.68 -3.60 -14.44
CA THR A 234 -14.19 -4.25 -15.66
C THR A 234 -14.19 -3.26 -16.81
N SER A 235 -13.30 -3.45 -17.78
CA SER A 235 -13.13 -2.55 -18.92
C SER A 235 -14.07 -2.84 -20.10
N SER A 236 -15.31 -3.27 -19.82
CA SER A 236 -16.32 -3.58 -20.84
C SER A 236 -17.57 -2.73 -20.64
N PRO A 237 -18.08 -2.02 -21.67
CA PRO A 237 -19.43 -1.49 -21.65
C PRO A 237 -20.37 -2.65 -22.00
N LEU A 238 -20.82 -3.42 -21.01
CA LEU A 238 -21.95 -4.33 -21.22
C LEU A 238 -23.14 -3.90 -20.37
N PRO A 239 -24.36 -3.86 -20.95
CA PRO A 239 -25.58 -3.66 -20.18
C PRO A 239 -25.67 -4.69 -19.05
N SER A 240 -26.29 -4.29 -17.95
CA SER A 240 -26.42 -5.01 -16.68
C SER A 240 -26.92 -6.46 -16.77
N ASP A 241 -27.49 -6.89 -17.90
CA ASP A 241 -28.10 -8.21 -18.06
C ASP A 241 -27.20 -9.28 -18.70
N ALA A 242 -26.03 -8.92 -19.24
CA ALA A 242 -25.12 -9.89 -19.89
C ALA A 242 -24.09 -10.55 -18.95
N ILE A 243 -24.09 -10.19 -17.65
CA ILE A 243 -23.05 -10.57 -16.67
C ILE A 243 -23.00 -12.08 -16.38
N ARG A 244 -23.96 -12.88 -16.85
CA ARG A 244 -24.09 -14.28 -16.44
C ARG A 244 -23.28 -15.31 -17.24
N GLN A 245 -22.72 -14.98 -18.41
CA GLN A 245 -22.28 -16.04 -19.35
C GLN A 245 -20.84 -16.05 -19.89
N HIS A 246 -20.01 -15.01 -19.77
CA HIS A 246 -18.63 -15.09 -20.28
C HIS A 246 -17.57 -14.71 -19.22
N ARG A 247 -16.79 -15.73 -18.83
CA ARG A 247 -15.70 -15.67 -17.85
C ARG A 247 -14.39 -15.24 -18.53
N ALA A 248 -13.78 -14.19 -18.01
CA ALA A 248 -12.37 -14.12 -17.57
C ALA A 248 -12.10 -12.69 -17.06
N PRO A 249 -12.31 -12.40 -15.76
CA PRO A 249 -11.92 -11.11 -15.21
C PRO A 249 -10.39 -11.01 -15.16
N VAL A 250 -9.84 -9.85 -15.52
CA VAL A 250 -8.49 -9.44 -15.11
C VAL A 250 -8.61 -9.11 -13.63
N ILE A 251 -8.20 -10.04 -12.76
CA ILE A 251 -8.46 -9.96 -11.33
C ILE A 251 -7.36 -9.13 -10.67
N ALA A 252 -7.71 -7.94 -10.18
CA ALA A 252 -6.97 -7.35 -9.06
C ALA A 252 -7.22 -8.24 -7.82
N CYS A 253 -6.14 -8.87 -7.35
CA CYS A 253 -6.10 -9.91 -6.32
C CYS A 253 -7.12 -9.72 -5.18
N PRO A 254 -7.80 -10.79 -4.72
CA PRO A 254 -8.56 -10.74 -3.47
C PRO A 254 -7.61 -10.74 -2.26
N LEU A 255 -7.97 -9.93 -1.27
CA LEU A 255 -7.56 -9.91 0.14
C LEU A 255 -6.36 -10.81 0.52
N ILE A 256 -5.15 -10.25 0.59
CA ILE A 256 -4.02 -10.89 1.26
C ILE A 256 -3.91 -10.36 2.68
N ALA A 257 -4.52 -11.07 3.64
CA ALA A 257 -4.33 -10.80 5.07
C ALA A 257 -3.04 -11.46 5.57
N ARG A 258 -1.86 -10.96 5.18
CA ARG A 258 -0.57 -11.45 5.70
C ARG A 258 -0.43 -11.13 7.19
N ARG A 259 -0.07 -12.14 7.99
CA ARG A 259 0.60 -11.93 9.29
C ARG A 259 2.08 -11.77 8.99
N THR A 260 2.70 -10.70 9.47
CA THR A 260 4.17 -10.66 9.56
C THR A 260 4.58 -11.41 10.82
N ALA A 261 5.50 -12.36 10.66
CA ALA A 261 6.24 -12.98 11.76
C ALA A 261 7.22 -11.99 12.37
#